data_AF-A0A7C3DSB4-F1
#
_entry.id   AF-A0A7C3DSB4-F1
#
_cell.length_a   1.000
_cell.length_b   1.000
_cell.length_c   1.000
_cell.angle_alpha   90.00
_cell.angle_beta   90.00
_cell.angle_gamma   90.00
#
_symmetry.space_group_name_H-M   'P 1'
#
loop_
_entity.id
_entity.type
_entity.pdbx_description
1 polymer ?
#
loop_
_entity_poly.entity_id
_entity_poly.type
_entity_poly.pdbx_seq_one_letter_code
_entity_poly.pdbx_strand_id
1 'polypeptide(L)'
;MILIKYNSSDTQQWLVTYNGTGNTFDSGADLYVDGSGNVYMTGSGYNASGNTDVITLKYNSSGTQQWVKYLNYNGNNDAGVKIAPYGSYVIVAVIAQYNTNSYYYGL
;
A
#
# COMPACT_ATOMS: atom_id res chain seq x y z
N MET A 1 -0.46 -6.44 -7.07
CA MET A 1 0.88 -5.93 -6.72
C MET A 1 1.90 -7.05 -6.77
N ILE A 2 3.14 -6.76 -7.14
CA ILE A 2 4.23 -7.73 -7.21
C ILE A 2 5.42 -7.16 -6.45
N LEU A 3 6.06 -8.00 -5.63
CA LEU A 3 7.29 -7.67 -4.93
C LEU A 3 8.32 -8.76 -5.24
N ILE A 4 9.50 -8.36 -5.69
CA ILE A 4 10.58 -9.27 -6.06
C ILE A 4 11.84 -8.86 -5.31
N LYS A 5 12.53 -9.83 -4.72
CA LYS A 5 13.83 -9.64 -4.09
C LYS A 5 14.88 -10.42 -4.86
N TYR A 6 15.98 -9.76 -5.17
CA TYR A 6 17.20 -10.35 -5.74
C TYR A 6 18.33 -10.27 -4.71
N ASN A 7 19.32 -11.15 -4.83
CA ASN A 7 20.59 -10.99 -4.12
C ASN A 7 21.57 -10.16 -4.96
N SER A 8 22.77 -9.91 -4.43
CA SER A 8 23.84 -9.15 -5.11
C SER A 8 24.45 -9.85 -6.34
N SER A 9 24.01 -11.07 -6.64
CA SER A 9 24.41 -11.85 -7.81
C SER A 9 23.23 -12.01 -8.78
N ASP A 10 22.28 -11.07 -8.76
CA ASP A 10 21.08 -11.02 -9.60
C ASP A 10 20.19 -12.28 -9.56
N THR A 11 20.32 -13.09 -8.50
CA THR A 11 19.50 -14.29 -8.31
C THR A 11 18.23 -13.94 -7.52
N GLN A 12 17.06 -14.24 -8.10
CA GLN A 12 15.78 -14.07 -7.42
C GLN A 12 15.74 -14.92 -6.14
N GLN A 13 15.57 -14.25 -5.00
CA GLN A 13 15.42 -14.90 -3.69
C GLN A 13 13.97 -15.29 -3.45
N TRP A 14 13.05 -14.37 -3.75
CA TRP A 14 11.62 -14.63 -3.70
C TRP A 14 10.85 -13.67 -4.59
N LEU A 15 9.66 -14.11 -4.97
CA LEU A 15 8.63 -13.33 -5.66
C LEU A 15 7.32 -13.56 -4.91
N VAL A 16 6.64 -12.48 -4.58
CA VAL A 16 5.28 -12.54 -4.02
C VAL A 16 4.34 -11.70 -4.86
N THR A 17 3.14 -12.22 -5.04
CA THR A 17 2.02 -11.48 -5.63
C THR A 17 0.99 -11.23 -4.55
N TYR A 18 0.38 -10.04 -4.59
CA TYR A 18 -0.76 -9.68 -3.78
C TYR A 18 -1.89 -9.25 -4.71
N ASN A 19 -3.06 -9.85 -4.52
CA ASN A 19 -4.28 -9.50 -5.25
C ASN A 19 -5.27 -8.89 -4.25
N GLY A 20 -5.63 -7.64 -4.48
CA GLY A 20 -6.60 -6.91 -3.68
C GLY A 20 -8.03 -7.43 -3.86
N THR A 21 -8.96 -6.87 -3.09
CA THR A 21 -10.36 -7.30 -3.07
C THR A 21 -11.11 -7.14 -4.39
N GLY A 22 -10.70 -6.20 -5.25
CA GLY A 22 -11.31 -5.97 -6.55
C GLY A 22 -10.91 -6.99 -7.62
N ASN A 23 -9.97 -7.90 -7.33
CA ASN A 23 -9.50 -8.93 -8.25
C ASN A 23 -9.09 -8.40 -9.64
N THR A 24 -8.40 -7.25 -9.65
CA THR A 24 -7.98 -6.56 -10.87
C THR A 24 -6.63 -5.86 -10.63
N PHE A 25 -6.34 -4.76 -11.31
CA PHE A 25 -5.04 -4.08 -11.24
C PHE A 25 -4.74 -3.52 -9.84
N ASP A 26 -3.72 -4.06 -9.15
CA ASP A 26 -3.15 -3.40 -7.98
C ASP A 26 -1.70 -2.96 -8.23
N SER A 27 -1.40 -1.72 -7.89
CA SER A 27 -0.16 -1.03 -8.20
C SER A 27 0.61 -0.68 -6.92
N GLY A 28 1.83 -1.19 -6.78
CA GLY A 28 2.76 -0.72 -5.74
C GLY A 28 3.31 0.66 -6.11
N ALA A 29 3.45 1.55 -5.12
CA ALA A 29 3.91 2.93 -5.31
C ALA A 29 5.25 3.21 -4.62
N ASP A 30 5.43 2.70 -3.41
CA ASP A 30 6.65 2.93 -2.63
C ASP A 30 6.87 1.78 -1.64
N LEU A 31 8.12 1.58 -1.22
CA LEU A 31 8.49 0.57 -0.24
C LEU A 31 9.69 1.00 0.60
N TYR A 32 9.83 0.41 1.78
CA TYR A 32 11.09 0.43 2.53
C TYR A 32 11.35 -0.92 3.20
N VAL A 33 12.61 -1.14 3.61
CA VAL A 33 13.05 -2.33 4.34
C VAL A 33 13.56 -1.90 5.71
N ASP A 34 13.09 -2.54 6.78
CA ASP A 34 13.59 -2.26 8.14
C ASP A 34 14.90 -3.00 8.44
N GLY A 35 15.51 -2.70 9.60
CA GLY A 35 16.78 -3.32 10.02
C GLY A 35 16.72 -4.84 10.26
N SER A 36 15.52 -5.42 10.36
CA SER A 36 15.32 -6.88 10.44
C SER A 36 15.06 -7.51 9.06
N GLY A 37 15.08 -6.71 8.00
CA GLY A 37 14.82 -7.15 6.64
C GLY A 37 13.34 -7.34 6.32
N ASN A 38 12.41 -6.86 7.17
CA ASN A 38 11.00 -6.85 6.80
C ASN A 38 10.76 -5.77 5.75
N VAL A 39 9.93 -6.08 4.76
CA VAL A 39 9.60 -5.18 3.67
C VAL A 39 8.20 -4.65 3.87
N TYR A 40 8.04 -3.33 3.76
CA TYR A 40 6.76 -2.65 3.81
C TYR A 40 6.54 -1.98 2.46
N MET A 41 5.37 -2.21 1.85
CA MET A 41 5.01 -1.63 0.57
C MET A 41 3.67 -0.93 0.70
N THR A 42 3.50 0.21 0.05
CA THR A 42 2.21 0.87 -0.11
C THR A 42 1.87 1.06 -1.59
N GLY A 43 0.58 1.22 -1.88
CA GLY A 43 0.10 1.52 -3.22
C GLY A 43 -1.42 1.65 -3.26
N SER A 44 -2.01 1.31 -4.40
CA SER A 44 -3.45 1.32 -4.63
C SER A 44 -3.93 -0.01 -5.20
N GLY A 45 -5.14 -0.41 -4.85
CA GLY A 45 -5.81 -1.55 -5.48
C GLY A 45 -7.31 -1.34 -5.56
N TYR A 46 -7.94 -1.88 -6.59
CA TYR A 46 -9.39 -1.72 -6.74
C TYR A 46 -10.14 -2.49 -5.66
N ASN A 47 -11.26 -1.92 -5.22
CA ASN A 47 -12.25 -2.54 -4.36
C ASN A 47 -13.41 -3.11 -5.19
N ALA A 48 -14.35 -3.79 -4.54
CA ALA A 48 -15.50 -4.41 -5.20
C ALA A 48 -16.46 -3.40 -5.87
N SER A 49 -16.38 -2.12 -5.52
CA SER A 49 -17.18 -1.04 -6.09
C SER A 49 -16.51 -0.37 -7.30
N GLY A 50 -15.30 -0.79 -7.68
CA GLY A 50 -14.57 -0.25 -8.82
C GLY A 50 -13.77 1.02 -8.54
N ASN A 51 -13.69 1.46 -7.28
CA ASN A 51 -12.80 2.53 -6.84
C ASN A 51 -11.48 1.95 -6.30
N THR A 52 -10.41 2.73 -6.27
CA THR A 52 -9.14 2.30 -5.66
C THR A 52 -9.09 2.63 -4.17
N ASP A 53 -8.64 1.68 -3.36
CA ASP A 53 -8.30 1.89 -1.96
C ASP A 53 -6.77 1.88 -1.79
N VAL A 54 -6.28 2.53 -0.74
CA VAL A 54 -4.87 2.39 -0.34
C VAL A 54 -4.65 0.99 0.21
N ILE A 55 -3.61 0.32 -0.27
CA ILE A 55 -3.17 -0.98 0.25
C ILE A 55 -1.75 -0.81 0.80
N THR A 56 -1.55 -1.20 2.05
CA THR A 56 -0.23 -1.30 2.68
C THR A 56 0.02 -2.74 3.12
N LEU A 57 1.17 -3.28 2.75
CA LEU A 57 1.57 -4.66 2.98
C LEU A 57 2.84 -4.70 3.81
N LYS A 58 2.97 -5.72 4.68
CA LYS A 58 4.24 -6.10 5.31
C LYS A 58 4.56 -7.55 5.01
N TYR A 59 5.80 -7.79 4.62
CA TYR A 59 6.40 -9.12 4.49
C TYR A 59 7.62 -9.23 5.41
N ASN A 60 7.90 -10.42 5.92
CA ASN A 60 9.16 -10.67 6.62
C ASN A 60 10.33 -10.85 5.63
N SER A 61 11.55 -11.02 6.15
CA SER A 61 12.76 -11.14 5.32
C SER A 61 12.78 -12.35 4.38
N SER A 62 11.99 -13.39 4.69
CA SER A 62 11.77 -14.60 3.89
C SER A 62 10.62 -14.47 2.88
N GLY A 63 9.97 -13.30 2.78
CA GLY A 63 8.86 -13.09 1.85
C GLY A 63 7.50 -13.60 2.35
N THR A 64 7.35 -13.97 3.63
CA THR A 64 6.05 -14.34 4.20
C THR A 64 5.25 -13.10 4.61
N GLN A 65 4.02 -12.97 4.10
CA GLN A 65 3.13 -11.86 4.46
C GLN A 65 2.85 -11.89 5.96
N GLN A 66 3.08 -10.76 6.63
CA GLN A 66 2.81 -10.56 8.05
C GLN A 66 1.45 -9.90 8.26
N TRP A 67 1.13 -8.90 7.43
CA TRP A 67 -0.19 -8.26 7.43
C TRP A 67 -0.46 -7.49 6.15
N VAL A 68 -1.74 -7.18 5.95
CA VAL A 68 -2.23 -6.20 4.99
C VAL A 68 -3.15 -5.21 5.71
N LYS A 69 -3.10 -3.94 5.27
CA LYS A 69 -4.00 -2.87 5.70
C LYS A 69 -4.59 -2.20 4.48
N TYR A 70 -5.89 -1.91 4.58
CA TYR A 70 -6.64 -1.14 3.61
C TYR A 70 -7.03 0.19 4.24
N LEU A 71 -6.99 1.26 3.45
CA LEU A 71 -7.62 2.53 3.79
C LEU A 71 -8.48 2.98 2.61
N ASN A 72 -9.76 3.18 2.91
CA ASN A 72 -10.74 3.75 2.01
C ASN A 72 -11.25 5.05 2.65
N TYR A 73 -10.91 6.18 2.04
CA TYR A 73 -11.29 7.51 2.48
C TYR A 73 -12.46 8.03 1.63
N ASN A 74 -13.64 8.10 2.26
CA ASN A 74 -14.89 8.59 1.65
C ASN A 74 -15.40 7.80 0.43
N GLY A 75 -14.95 6.56 0.22
CA GLY A 75 -15.44 5.70 -0.86
C GLY A 75 -14.92 6.07 -2.25
N ASN A 76 -14.00 7.02 -2.36
CA ASN A 76 -13.46 7.52 -3.62
C ASN A 76 -12.16 6.79 -4.00
N ASN A 77 -11.55 7.17 -5.13
CA ASN A 77 -10.23 6.68 -5.50
C ASN A 77 -9.15 7.27 -4.59
N ASP A 78 -8.49 6.38 -3.86
CA ASP A 78 -7.36 6.66 -3.00
C ASP A 78 -6.12 5.87 -3.42
N ALA A 79 -4.95 6.42 -3.12
CA ALA A 79 -3.67 5.75 -3.37
C ALA A 79 -2.62 6.11 -2.33
N GLY A 80 -1.93 5.09 -1.80
CA GLY A 80 -0.71 5.32 -1.04
C GLY A 80 0.41 5.78 -1.97
N VAL A 81 1.12 6.83 -1.61
CA VAL A 81 2.18 7.42 -2.45
C VAL A 81 3.57 7.32 -1.84
N LYS A 82 3.67 7.38 -0.51
CA LYS A 82 4.94 7.28 0.20
C LYS A 82 4.77 6.49 1.48
N ILE A 83 5.80 5.73 1.82
CA ILE A 83 5.84 4.96 3.05
C ILE A 83 7.21 5.14 3.72
N ALA A 84 7.22 5.51 5.00
CA ALA A 84 8.45 5.79 5.72
C ALA A 84 8.42 5.21 7.15
N PRO A 85 9.56 4.73 7.67
CA PRO A 85 9.68 4.35 9.06
C PRO A 85 9.76 5.57 9.98
N TYR A 86 9.18 5.46 11.18
CA TYR A 86 9.37 6.41 12.28
C TYR A 86 9.40 5.66 13.61
N GLY A 87 10.60 5.33 14.11
CA GLY A 87 10.75 4.46 15.29
C GLY A 87 10.08 3.09 15.06
N SER A 88 9.13 2.72 15.93
CA SER A 88 8.32 1.50 15.78
C SER A 88 7.11 1.66 14.85
N TYR A 89 6.92 2.84 14.27
CA TYR A 89 5.77 3.17 13.43
C TYR A 89 6.12 3.14 11.94
N VAL A 90 5.06 3.03 11.15
CA VAL A 90 5.08 3.23 9.71
C VAL A 90 4.14 4.38 9.38
N ILE A 91 4.61 5.34 8.59
CA ILE A 91 3.84 6.48 8.13
C ILE A 91 3.58 6.30 6.64
N VAL A 92 2.32 6.40 6.23
CA VAL A 92 1.90 6.32 4.83
C VAL A 92 1.29 7.66 4.44
N ALA A 93 1.86 8.32 3.43
CA ALA A 93 1.24 9.45 2.79
C ALA A 93 0.31 8.96 1.67
N VAL A 94 -0.86 9.58 1.54
CA VAL A 94 -1.93 9.14 0.64
C VAL A 94 -2.43 10.29 -0.22
N ILE A 95 -2.81 9.99 -1.46
CA ILE A 95 -3.70 10.84 -2.26
C ILE A 95 -5.12 10.35 -2.01
N ALA A 96 -6.02 11.25 -1.64
CA ALA A 96 -7.42 10.96 -1.41
C ALA A 96 -8.28 12.15 -1.85
N GLN A 97 -9.47 11.89 -2.38
CA GLN A 97 -10.40 12.95 -2.78
C GLN A 97 -11.22 13.45 -1.59
N TYR A 98 -11.13 14.76 -1.33
CA TYR A 98 -12.02 15.44 -0.40
C TYR A 98 -13.26 15.94 -1.14
N ASN A 99 -14.45 15.49 -0.75
CA ASN A 99 -15.69 16.08 -1.25
C ASN A 99 -15.85 17.46 -0.59
N THR A 100 -15.75 18.55 -1.35
CA THR A 100 -15.86 19.94 -0.85
C THR A 100 -17.29 20.42 -0.62
N ASN A 101 -18.30 19.54 -0.63
CA ASN A 101 -19.71 19.91 -0.45
C ASN A 101 -20.11 20.22 1.00
N SER A 102 -19.20 20.76 1.80
CA SER A 102 -19.50 21.32 3.12
C SER A 102 -19.19 22.82 3.14
N TYR A 103 -19.70 23.56 2.16
CA TYR A 103 -19.93 24.99 2.37
C TYR A 103 -21.09 25.14 3.35
N TYR A 104 -20.77 25.37 4.62
CA TYR A 104 -21.70 25.94 5.57
C TYR A 104 -22.15 27.31 5.06
N TYR A 105 -23.35 27.40 4.48
CA TYR A 105 -24.07 28.68 4.46
C TYR A 105 -24.78 28.81 5.81
N GLY A 106 -24.04 29.27 6.82
CA GLY A 106 -24.64 29.80 8.04
C GLY A 106 -24.84 31.30 7.87
N LEU A 107 -26.10 31.72 7.70
CA LEU A 107 -26.58 33.04 8.12
C LEU A 107 -27.29 32.86 9.46
#